data_AF-A0A1R3GER7-F1
#
_entry.id   AF-A0A1R3GER7-F1
#
_cell.length_a   1.000
_cell.length_b   1.000
_cell.length_c   1.000
_cell.angle_alpha   90.00
_cell.angle_beta   90.00
_cell.angle_gamma   90.00
#
_symmetry.space_group_name_H-M   'P 1'
#
loop_
_entity.id
_entity.type
_entity.pdbx_description
1 polymer ?
#
loop_
_entity_poly.entity_id
_entity_poly.type
_entity_poly.pdbx_seq_one_letter_code
_entity_poly.pdbx_strand_id
1 'polypeptide(L)'
;MEAIKAEVQRRVLIEGKNRLESAYGVHINSGALTVACNIVIRYFDVTEDEEDRENCLQKQVNKLLEKACFKLRYEIGTSQEEKELDMAEYSLNRAIVEIMELRKERNPICKPWHSRVKAEIQSLMKKLDEFMRVRNPNMPLLQKESCKNMLSLLKESHQNIASVSSLFQLDELVAMIPEAFKGDLTVTSSLIAEVAKPLTGVPSPLLLHSLRMPIPGLKEKLDEKCLGDEFAVVQIVNVLLSRPKQAEPGRPIGAFLFLGADDHVIERHGVHLAEALAETLFEDENLLIELDMCTTTR
;
A
#
# COMPACT_ATOMS: atom_id res chain seq x y z
N MET A 1 -16.73 -20.85 2.65
CA MET A 1 -16.16 -19.48 2.64
C MET A 1 -15.38 -19.13 3.90
N GLU A 2 -15.93 -19.20 5.12
CA GLU A 2 -15.17 -18.87 6.34
C GLU A 2 -14.05 -19.88 6.67
N ALA A 3 -14.28 -21.18 6.44
CA ALA A 3 -13.25 -22.20 6.58
C ALA A 3 -12.09 -21.99 5.58
N ILE A 4 -12.41 -21.77 4.30
CA ILE A 4 -11.45 -21.44 3.23
C ILE A 4 -10.67 -20.17 3.57
N LYS A 5 -11.35 -19.12 4.07
CA LYS A 5 -10.71 -17.88 4.51
C LYS A 5 -9.71 -18.11 5.64
N ALA A 6 -10.09 -18.90 6.65
CA ALA A 6 -9.22 -19.19 7.78
C ALA A 6 -8.01 -20.03 7.36
N GLU A 7 -8.19 -20.98 6.43
CA GLU A 7 -7.12 -21.86 5.96
C GLU A 7 -6.14 -21.14 5.04
N VAL A 8 -6.62 -20.33 4.10
CA VAL A 8 -5.79 -19.44 3.27
C VAL A 8 -5.04 -18.44 4.15
N GLN A 9 -5.70 -17.85 5.16
CA GLN A 9 -5.05 -16.93 6.10
C GLN A 9 -3.93 -17.61 6.88
N ARG A 10 -4.12 -18.86 7.33
CA ARG A 10 -3.07 -19.64 8.01
C ARG A 10 -1.89 -19.93 7.08
N ARG A 11 -2.12 -20.40 5.86
CA ARG A 11 -1.04 -20.71 4.90
C ARG A 11 -0.22 -19.48 4.52
N VAL A 12 -0.89 -18.35 4.25
CA VAL A 12 -0.20 -17.08 3.97
C VAL A 12 0.61 -16.60 5.17
N LEU A 13 0.09 -16.75 6.40
CA LEU A 13 0.78 -16.36 7.62
C LEU A 13 2.04 -17.19 7.88
N ILE A 14 2.00 -18.50 7.60
CA ILE A 14 3.09 -19.43 7.92
C ILE A 14 4.24 -19.33 6.89
N GLU A 15 3.93 -19.33 5.59
CA GLU A 15 4.95 -19.43 4.53
C GLU A 15 5.20 -18.10 3.81
N GLY A 16 4.15 -17.35 3.50
CA GLY A 16 4.23 -16.14 2.68
C GLY A 16 4.79 -14.94 3.44
N LYS A 17 4.27 -14.70 4.65
CA LYS A 17 4.62 -13.53 5.46
C LYS A 17 6.13 -13.46 5.75
N ASN A 18 6.70 -14.49 6.37
CA ASN A 18 8.10 -14.50 6.77
C ASN A 18 9.06 -14.35 5.56
N ARG A 19 8.70 -14.95 4.42
CA ARG A 19 9.47 -14.84 3.18
C ARG A 19 9.45 -13.42 2.62
N LEU A 20 8.29 -12.77 2.60
CA LEU A 20 8.14 -11.40 2.09
C LEU A 20 8.79 -10.37 3.01
N GLU A 21 8.62 -10.53 4.32
CA GLU A 21 9.28 -9.66 5.31
C GLU A 21 10.80 -9.75 5.17
N SER A 22 11.34 -10.95 4.97
CA SER A 22 12.79 -11.18 4.80
C SER A 22 13.35 -10.79 3.43
N ALA A 23 12.51 -10.68 2.40
CA ALA A 23 12.95 -10.34 1.04
C ALA A 23 12.95 -8.82 0.82
N TYR A 24 11.96 -8.14 1.39
CA TYR A 24 11.78 -6.70 1.23
C TYR A 24 12.23 -5.90 2.45
N GLY A 25 12.60 -6.52 3.58
CA GLY A 25 13.01 -5.84 4.80
C GLY A 25 11.91 -4.98 5.42
N VAL A 26 10.66 -5.45 5.34
CA VAL A 26 9.45 -4.72 5.76
C VAL A 26 8.67 -5.57 6.75
N HIS A 27 7.96 -4.95 7.70
CA HIS A 27 7.08 -5.66 8.62
C HIS A 27 5.62 -5.62 8.14
N ILE A 28 4.93 -6.75 8.09
CA ILE A 28 3.53 -6.85 7.65
C ILE A 28 2.61 -6.87 8.86
N ASN A 29 1.73 -5.87 8.97
CA ASN A 29 0.72 -5.82 10.02
C ASN A 29 -0.32 -6.96 9.84
N SER A 30 -0.73 -7.59 10.94
CA SER A 30 -1.75 -8.65 10.95
C SER A 30 -3.12 -8.15 10.46
N GLY A 31 -3.45 -6.89 10.72
CA GLY A 31 -4.65 -6.24 10.17
C GLY A 31 -4.60 -6.14 8.64
N ALA A 32 -3.43 -5.83 8.09
CA ALA A 32 -3.21 -5.69 6.65
C ALA A 32 -3.41 -7.03 5.93
N LEU A 33 -2.90 -8.13 6.49
CA LEU A 33 -3.09 -9.48 5.96
C LEU A 33 -4.57 -9.90 5.93
N THR A 34 -5.31 -9.57 7.00
CA THR A 34 -6.75 -9.86 7.06
C THR A 34 -7.53 -9.10 5.98
N VAL A 35 -7.17 -7.83 5.73
CA VAL A 35 -7.77 -7.01 4.67
C VAL A 35 -7.43 -7.56 3.29
N ALA A 36 -6.17 -7.93 3.03
CA ALA A 36 -5.76 -8.53 1.76
C ALA A 36 -6.57 -9.80 1.43
N CYS A 37 -6.69 -10.73 2.39
CA CYS A 37 -7.50 -11.94 2.20
C CYS A 37 -8.97 -11.62 1.93
N ASN A 38 -9.55 -10.64 2.63
CA ASN A 38 -10.94 -10.23 2.41
C ASN A 38 -11.16 -9.67 1.01
N ILE A 39 -10.23 -8.85 0.51
CA ILE A 39 -10.31 -8.24 -0.82
C ILE A 39 -10.25 -9.33 -1.89
N VAL A 40 -9.26 -10.23 -1.79
CA VAL A 40 -9.08 -11.30 -2.77
C VAL A 40 -10.29 -12.22 -2.82
N ILE A 41 -10.80 -12.67 -1.67
CA ILE A 41 -11.96 -13.59 -1.61
C ILE A 41 -13.25 -12.94 -2.15
N ARG A 42 -13.40 -11.61 -2.06
CA ARG A 42 -14.61 -10.90 -2.49
C ARG A 42 -14.60 -10.49 -3.95
N TYR A 43 -13.47 -9.99 -4.44
CA TYR A 43 -13.42 -9.28 -5.73
C TYR A 43 -12.71 -10.07 -6.83
N PHE A 44 -11.93 -11.10 -6.48
CA PHE A 44 -11.27 -11.93 -7.47
C PHE A 44 -12.12 -13.19 -7.69
N ASP A 45 -12.79 -13.25 -8.83
CA ASP A 45 -13.48 -14.45 -9.28
C ASP A 45 -12.46 -15.50 -9.72
N VAL A 46 -12.52 -16.68 -9.10
CA VAL A 46 -11.71 -17.84 -9.47
C VAL A 46 -12.67 -18.90 -10.01
N THR A 47 -12.54 -19.19 -11.30
CA THR A 47 -13.38 -20.13 -12.06
C THR A 47 -12.87 -21.58 -12.02
N GLU A 48 -11.94 -21.90 -11.12
CA GLU A 48 -11.24 -23.20 -11.05
C GLU A 48 -11.80 -24.10 -9.94
N ASP A 49 -11.48 -25.41 -9.99
CA ASP A 49 -11.86 -26.45 -9.03
C ASP A 49 -11.49 -26.09 -7.57
N GLU A 50 -12.16 -26.70 -6.57
CA GLU A 50 -12.04 -26.27 -5.16
C GLU A 50 -10.60 -26.31 -4.58
N GLU A 51 -9.79 -27.31 -4.93
CA GLU A 51 -8.40 -27.40 -4.45
C GLU A 51 -7.46 -26.40 -5.14
N ASP A 52 -7.65 -26.15 -6.44
CA ASP A 52 -6.89 -25.15 -7.19
C ASP A 52 -7.28 -23.74 -6.78
N ARG A 53 -8.55 -23.54 -6.42
CA ARG A 53 -9.06 -22.27 -5.92
C ARG A 53 -8.30 -21.78 -4.69
N GLU A 54 -8.02 -22.64 -3.72
CA GLU A 54 -7.27 -22.22 -2.51
C GLU A 54 -5.83 -21.79 -2.86
N ASN A 55 -5.16 -22.54 -3.72
CA ASN A 55 -3.80 -22.24 -4.16
C ASN A 55 -3.74 -20.97 -5.01
N CYS A 56 -4.74 -20.74 -5.88
CA CYS A 56 -4.85 -19.53 -6.68
C CYS A 56 -5.14 -18.30 -5.84
N LEU A 57 -6.04 -18.39 -4.85
CA LEU A 57 -6.29 -17.31 -3.90
C LEU A 57 -5.03 -17.00 -3.08
N GLN A 58 -4.28 -18.00 -2.62
CA GLN A 58 -3.01 -17.81 -1.93
C GLN A 58 -1.98 -17.07 -2.80
N LYS A 59 -1.83 -17.49 -4.07
CA LYS A 59 -0.92 -16.82 -5.02
C LYS A 59 -1.33 -15.37 -5.27
N GLN A 60 -2.63 -15.09 -5.41
CA GLN A 60 -3.15 -13.74 -5.62
C GLN A 60 -2.91 -12.85 -4.39
N VAL A 61 -3.16 -13.36 -3.18
CA VAL A 61 -2.85 -12.64 -1.93
C VAL A 61 -1.36 -12.31 -1.84
N ASN A 62 -0.48 -13.29 -2.11
CA ASN A 62 0.96 -13.07 -2.10
C ASN A 62 1.39 -12.02 -3.12
N LYS A 63 0.86 -12.07 -4.35
CA LYS A 63 1.14 -11.08 -5.40
C LYS A 63 0.71 -9.66 -5.00
N LEU A 64 -0.42 -9.54 -4.30
CA LEU A 64 -0.92 -8.26 -3.81
C LEU A 64 -0.08 -7.73 -2.64
N LEU A 65 0.35 -8.60 -1.73
CA LEU A 65 1.30 -8.25 -0.66
C LEU A 65 2.67 -7.85 -1.22
N GLU A 66 3.21 -8.58 -2.19
CA GLU A 66 4.47 -8.24 -2.88
C GLU A 66 4.42 -6.85 -3.48
N LYS A 67 3.34 -6.51 -4.18
CA LYS A 67 3.15 -5.17 -4.75
C LYS A 67 3.09 -4.09 -3.68
N ALA A 68 2.44 -4.35 -2.54
CA ALA A 68 2.41 -3.41 -1.42
C ALA A 68 3.79 -3.22 -0.78
N CYS A 69 4.52 -4.32 -0.53
CA CYS A 69 5.91 -4.25 -0.03
C CYS A 69 6.82 -3.48 -1.00
N PHE A 70 6.70 -3.74 -2.30
CA PHE A 70 7.47 -3.04 -3.32
C PHE A 70 7.12 -1.54 -3.35
N LYS A 71 5.83 -1.18 -3.29
CA LYS A 71 5.38 0.22 -3.27
C LYS A 71 5.97 0.98 -2.07
N LEU A 72 5.86 0.42 -0.87
CA LEU A 72 6.44 1.03 0.35
C LEU A 72 7.96 1.21 0.20
N ARG A 73 8.66 0.18 -0.29
CA ARG A 73 10.10 0.24 -0.50
C ARG A 73 10.49 1.29 -1.55
N TYR A 74 9.69 1.41 -2.61
CA TYR A 74 9.89 2.38 -3.67
C TYR A 74 9.63 3.81 -3.21
N GLU A 75 8.61 4.05 -2.38
CA GLU A 75 8.32 5.36 -1.79
C GLU A 75 9.44 5.82 -0.87
N ILE A 76 9.98 4.92 -0.04
CA ILE A 76 11.20 5.19 0.75
C ILE A 76 12.36 5.52 -0.20
N GLY A 77 12.52 4.73 -1.26
CA GLY A 77 13.58 4.89 -2.28
C GLY A 77 13.46 6.14 -3.18
N THR A 78 12.30 6.80 -3.19
CA THR A 78 12.03 7.96 -4.05
C THR A 78 11.71 9.21 -3.27
N SER A 79 11.78 9.11 -1.94
CA SER A 79 11.66 10.24 -1.03
C SER A 79 12.59 11.37 -1.48
N GLN A 80 12.11 12.60 -1.34
CA GLN A 80 12.83 13.79 -1.75
C GLN A 80 14.21 13.88 -1.06
N GLU A 81 14.32 13.31 0.13
CA GLU A 81 15.56 13.20 0.90
C GLU A 81 16.61 12.30 0.22
N GLU A 82 16.20 11.22 -0.46
CA GLU A 82 17.15 10.38 -1.20
C GLU A 82 17.66 11.08 -2.47
N LYS A 83 16.79 11.83 -3.15
CA LYS A 83 17.22 12.66 -4.29
C LYS A 83 18.18 13.76 -3.84
N GLU A 84 17.93 14.37 -2.69
CA GLU A 84 18.84 15.37 -2.12
C GLU A 84 20.20 14.77 -1.74
N LEU A 85 20.20 13.53 -1.24
CA LEU A 85 21.41 12.74 -0.98
C LEU A 85 22.20 12.47 -2.26
N ASP A 86 21.55 11.93 -3.30
CA ASP A 86 22.19 11.63 -4.58
C ASP A 86 22.81 12.89 -5.19
N MET A 87 22.10 14.02 -5.10
CA MET A 87 22.59 15.33 -5.58
C MET A 87 23.76 15.86 -4.74
N ALA A 88 23.75 15.63 -3.43
CA ALA A 88 24.86 16.00 -2.55
C ALA A 88 26.11 15.15 -2.80
N GLU A 89 25.95 13.83 -3.00
CA GLU A 89 27.04 12.92 -3.38
C GLU A 89 27.65 13.31 -4.73
N TYR A 90 26.81 13.58 -5.72
CA TYR A 90 27.26 14.06 -7.03
C TYR A 90 28.05 15.36 -6.91
N SER A 91 27.53 16.33 -6.14
CA SER A 91 28.18 17.63 -5.93
C SER A 91 29.52 17.48 -5.21
N LEU A 92 29.62 16.56 -4.24
CA LEU A 92 30.85 16.25 -3.53
C LEU A 92 31.90 15.64 -4.46
N ASN A 93 31.50 14.65 -5.26
CA ASN A 93 32.38 14.00 -6.23
C ASN A 93 32.91 15.00 -7.26
N ARG A 94 32.04 15.89 -7.78
CA ARG A 94 32.44 17.01 -8.64
C ARG A 94 33.49 17.89 -7.96
N ALA A 95 33.23 18.35 -6.73
CA ALA A 95 34.14 19.24 -6.00
C ALA A 95 35.50 18.57 -5.71
N ILE A 96 35.53 17.26 -5.45
CA ILE A 96 36.77 16.49 -5.27
C ILE A 96 37.59 16.49 -6.56
N VAL A 97 36.96 16.22 -7.71
CA VAL A 97 37.63 16.27 -9.02
C VAL A 97 38.16 17.67 -9.30
N GLU A 98 37.37 18.71 -9.01
CA GLU A 98 37.77 20.11 -9.18
C GLU A 98 39.03 20.44 -8.36
N ILE A 99 39.11 20.00 -7.09
CA ILE A 99 40.35 20.16 -6.30
C ILE A 99 41.51 19.36 -6.89
N MET A 100 41.28 18.15 -7.36
CA MET A 100 42.34 17.31 -7.95
C MET A 100 42.95 17.98 -9.19
N GLU A 101 42.14 18.61 -10.04
CA GLU A 101 42.62 19.34 -11.20
C GLU A 101 43.29 20.66 -10.81
N LEU A 102 42.68 21.45 -9.92
CA LEU A 102 43.27 22.69 -9.41
C LEU A 102 44.63 22.46 -8.72
N ARG A 103 44.86 21.28 -8.14
CA ARG A 103 46.13 20.89 -7.54
C ARG A 103 47.25 20.68 -8.57
N LYS A 104 46.91 20.34 -9.82
CA LYS A 104 47.88 20.21 -10.91
C LYS A 104 48.32 21.57 -11.45
N GLU A 105 47.47 22.59 -11.33
CA GLU A 105 47.75 23.95 -11.78
C GLU A 105 48.67 24.70 -10.80
N ARG A 106 49.74 25.33 -11.30
CA ARG A 106 50.73 26.06 -10.48
C ARG A 106 50.47 27.57 -10.38
N ASN A 107 49.33 28.04 -10.88
CA ASN A 107 49.04 29.46 -10.99
C ASN A 107 48.64 30.08 -9.63
N PRO A 108 49.13 31.29 -9.29
CA PRO A 108 48.80 31.95 -8.02
C PRO A 108 47.32 32.36 -7.92
N ILE A 109 46.62 32.53 -9.05
CA ILE A 109 45.19 32.86 -9.14
C ILE A 109 44.30 31.73 -8.62
N CYS A 110 44.78 30.47 -8.65
CA CYS A 110 43.99 29.31 -8.24
C CYS A 110 43.93 29.11 -6.71
N LYS A 111 44.75 29.84 -5.94
CA LYS A 111 44.76 29.77 -4.46
C LYS A 111 43.41 30.11 -3.80
N PRO A 112 42.73 31.24 -4.13
CA PRO A 112 41.40 31.53 -3.59
C PRO A 112 40.34 30.51 -4.01
N TRP A 113 40.39 30.02 -5.25
CA TRP A 113 39.50 28.96 -5.74
C TRP A 113 39.68 27.67 -4.94
N HIS A 114 40.93 27.26 -4.70
CA HIS A 114 41.23 26.08 -3.89
C HIS A 114 40.68 26.19 -2.45
N SER A 115 40.73 27.38 -1.85
CA SER A 115 40.13 27.61 -0.52
C SER A 115 38.61 27.51 -0.54
N ARG A 116 37.97 28.04 -1.59
CA ARG A 116 36.51 27.99 -1.76
C ARG A 116 36.01 26.55 -1.94
N VAL A 117 36.59 25.80 -2.88
CA VAL A 117 36.16 24.41 -3.16
C VAL A 117 36.43 23.52 -1.94
N LYS A 118 37.50 23.76 -1.17
CA LYS A 118 37.77 23.04 0.08
C LYS A 118 36.70 23.31 1.15
N ALA A 119 36.22 24.54 1.26
CA ALA A 119 35.12 24.88 2.15
C ALA A 119 33.80 24.23 1.70
N GLU A 120 33.57 24.18 0.38
CA GLU A 120 32.42 23.50 -0.22
C GLU A 120 32.42 22.00 0.12
N ILE A 121 33.55 21.30 -0.06
CA ILE A 121 33.71 19.89 0.33
C ILE A 121 33.42 19.69 1.82
N GLN A 122 33.95 20.54 2.70
CA GLN A 122 33.68 20.43 4.13
C GLN A 122 32.20 20.62 4.46
N SER A 123 31.52 21.52 3.76
CA SER A 123 30.07 21.73 3.93
C SER A 123 29.26 20.54 3.42
N LEU A 124 29.64 19.97 2.27
CA LEU A 124 28.97 18.80 1.68
C LEU A 124 29.21 17.54 2.50
N MET A 125 30.43 17.30 2.98
CA MET A 125 30.74 16.21 3.90
C MET A 125 29.92 16.30 5.19
N LYS A 126 29.78 17.50 5.78
CA LYS A 126 28.94 17.69 6.97
C LYS A 126 27.47 17.38 6.70
N LYS A 127 26.92 17.85 5.57
CA LYS A 127 25.55 17.53 5.16
C LYS A 127 25.38 16.03 5.01
N LEU A 128 26.31 15.36 4.35
CA LEU A 128 26.26 13.91 4.10
C LEU A 128 26.38 13.12 5.41
N ASP A 129 27.26 13.52 6.33
CA ASP A 129 27.36 12.94 7.68
C ASP A 129 26.07 13.13 8.49
N GLU A 130 25.43 14.31 8.39
CA GLU A 130 24.15 14.59 9.06
C GLU A 130 23.02 13.73 8.49
N PHE A 131 22.91 13.62 7.17
CA PHE A 131 21.98 12.70 6.53
C PHE A 131 22.25 11.24 6.90
N MET A 132 23.51 10.80 6.90
CA MET A 132 23.88 9.44 7.31
C MET A 132 23.58 9.17 8.79
N ARG A 133 23.63 10.20 9.66
CA ARG A 133 23.19 10.08 11.07
C ARG A 133 21.69 10.01 11.25
N VAL A 134 20.92 10.63 10.37
CA VAL A 134 19.44 10.50 10.34
C VAL A 134 19.04 9.17 9.70
N ARG A 135 19.79 8.70 8.71
CA ARG A 135 19.54 7.48 7.94
C ARG A 135 20.05 6.20 8.61
N ASN A 136 21.21 6.20 9.29
CA ASN A 136 21.70 5.05 10.07
C ASN A 136 20.69 4.53 11.11
N PRO A 137 19.93 5.38 11.82
CA PRO A 137 18.77 4.98 12.59
C PRO A 137 17.80 4.17 11.72
N ASN A 138 17.48 4.63 10.51
CA ASN A 138 16.47 4.06 9.59
C ASN A 138 16.97 2.88 8.74
N MET A 139 18.27 2.53 8.77
CA MET A 139 18.90 1.46 7.99
C MET A 139 18.99 0.03 8.58
N PRO A 140 18.56 -0.31 9.82
CA PRO A 140 18.99 -1.55 10.48
C PRO A 140 18.39 -2.84 9.89
N LEU A 141 17.40 -2.76 8.99
CA LEU A 141 16.83 -3.94 8.32
C LEU A 141 17.61 -4.32 7.05
N LEU A 142 18.16 -3.33 6.34
CA LEU A 142 18.91 -3.50 5.08
C LEU A 142 20.22 -4.29 5.27
N GLN A 143 20.92 -4.08 6.38
CA GLN A 143 22.16 -4.82 6.68
C GLN A 143 21.91 -6.23 7.24
N LYS A 144 20.80 -6.47 7.96
CA LYS A 144 20.51 -7.81 8.51
C LYS A 144 20.29 -8.87 7.43
N GLU A 145 19.69 -8.51 6.31
CA GLU A 145 19.30 -9.46 5.26
C GLU A 145 20.44 -9.76 4.27
N SER A 146 21.20 -8.74 3.85
CA SER A 146 22.45 -8.98 3.11
C SER A 146 23.43 -9.81 3.92
N CYS A 147 23.53 -9.58 5.24
CA CYS A 147 24.32 -10.43 6.12
C CYS A 147 23.72 -11.84 6.27
N LYS A 148 22.39 -12.00 6.37
CA LYS A 148 21.75 -13.34 6.44
C LYS A 148 21.96 -14.16 5.16
N ASN A 149 21.85 -13.56 3.98
CA ASN A 149 22.04 -14.24 2.70
C ASN A 149 23.52 -14.60 2.47
N MET A 150 24.46 -13.72 2.86
CA MET A 150 25.89 -14.09 2.88
C MET A 150 26.19 -15.14 3.95
N LEU A 151 25.54 -15.11 5.12
CA LEU A 151 25.65 -16.11 6.17
C LEU A 151 25.03 -17.46 5.79
N SER A 152 23.97 -17.51 4.98
CA SER A 152 23.38 -18.76 4.50
C SER A 152 24.25 -19.41 3.42
N LEU A 153 24.79 -18.62 2.50
CA LEU A 153 25.80 -19.05 1.53
C LEU A 153 27.09 -19.54 2.22
N LEU A 154 27.50 -18.85 3.29
CA LEU A 154 28.60 -19.30 4.16
C LEU A 154 28.22 -20.56 4.97
N LYS A 155 26.98 -20.71 5.44
CA LYS A 155 26.53 -21.93 6.15
C LYS A 155 26.47 -23.15 5.23
N GLU A 156 26.10 -22.99 3.97
CA GLU A 156 26.18 -24.07 2.96
C GLU A 156 27.63 -24.48 2.70
N SER A 157 28.57 -23.53 2.66
CA SER A 157 30.00 -23.85 2.53
C SER A 157 30.64 -24.35 3.84
N HIS A 158 30.06 -24.02 5.00
CA HIS A 158 30.54 -24.38 6.34
C HIS A 158 29.81 -25.57 6.98
N GLN A 159 29.06 -26.41 6.25
CA GLN A 159 28.49 -27.67 6.78
C GLN A 159 29.54 -28.62 7.41
N ASN A 160 30.84 -28.33 7.26
CA ASN A 160 31.94 -29.08 7.85
C ASN A 160 32.47 -28.55 9.20
N ILE A 161 31.95 -27.45 9.78
CA ILE A 161 32.48 -26.93 11.05
C ILE A 161 31.38 -26.81 12.10
N ALA A 162 31.42 -27.76 13.04
CA ALA A 162 30.63 -27.80 14.25
C ALA A 162 30.89 -26.57 15.13
N SER A 163 29.93 -25.64 15.20
CA SER A 163 29.73 -24.71 16.33
C SER A 163 28.43 -23.92 16.13
N VAL A 164 27.31 -24.63 16.23
CA VAL A 164 25.94 -24.11 16.11
C VAL A 164 25.50 -23.50 17.46
N SER A 165 26.30 -22.58 18.03
CA SER A 165 25.97 -21.95 19.32
C SER A 165 25.69 -20.45 19.23
N SER A 166 25.93 -19.80 18.09
CA SER A 166 25.67 -18.36 17.88
C SER A 166 24.32 -18.04 17.25
N LEU A 167 23.47 -19.05 16.97
CA LEU A 167 22.14 -18.82 16.38
C LEU A 167 21.15 -18.12 17.33
N PHE A 168 21.31 -18.29 18.65
CA PHE A 168 20.42 -17.68 19.65
C PHE A 168 20.56 -16.15 19.77
N GLN A 169 21.66 -15.55 19.31
CA GLN A 169 21.89 -14.10 19.39
C GLN A 169 21.14 -13.31 18.32
N LEU A 170 20.63 -13.96 17.27
CA LEU A 170 19.89 -13.29 16.20
C LEU A 170 18.47 -12.89 16.64
N ASP A 171 17.80 -13.70 17.46
CA ASP A 171 16.47 -13.39 17.99
C ASP A 171 16.52 -12.22 18.99
N GLU A 172 17.59 -12.15 19.80
CA GLU A 172 17.83 -11.06 20.75
C GLU A 172 18.11 -9.73 20.02
N LEU A 173 18.84 -9.77 18.91
CA LEU A 173 19.06 -8.60 18.05
C LEU A 173 17.80 -8.17 17.29
N VAL A 174 16.85 -9.07 17.02
CA VAL A 174 15.52 -8.74 16.47
C VAL A 174 14.65 -8.05 17.52
N ALA A 175 14.75 -8.45 18.78
CA ALA A 175 14.10 -7.75 19.90
C ALA A 175 14.68 -6.33 20.14
N MET A 176 15.95 -6.11 19.78
CA MET A 176 16.61 -4.80 19.90
C MET A 176 16.25 -3.80 18.78
N ILE A 177 15.37 -4.15 17.84
CA ILE A 177 14.82 -3.19 16.88
C ILE A 177 13.92 -2.23 17.68
N PRO A 178 14.27 -0.94 17.81
CA PRO A 178 13.47 -0.02 18.60
C PRO A 178 12.04 0.00 18.07
N GLU A 179 11.06 -0.05 18.97
CA GLU A 179 9.63 -0.12 18.61
C GLU A 179 9.19 1.03 17.69
N ALA A 180 9.91 2.16 17.73
CA ALA A 180 9.75 3.29 16.82
C ALA A 180 9.96 2.93 15.33
N PHE A 181 10.84 1.98 15.00
CA PHE A 181 11.12 1.56 13.61
C PHE A 181 10.02 0.71 12.99
N LYS A 182 9.12 0.15 13.81
CA LYS A 182 7.93 -0.52 13.31
C LYS A 182 6.93 0.48 12.73
N GLY A 183 7.06 1.78 12.96
CA GLY A 183 6.17 2.77 12.34
C GLY A 183 6.33 2.84 10.82
N ASP A 184 7.54 3.18 10.37
CA ASP A 184 7.76 3.63 8.99
C ASP A 184 7.93 2.48 7.98
N LEU A 185 8.41 1.31 8.42
CA LEU A 185 8.55 0.12 7.59
C LEU A 185 7.43 -0.90 7.83
N THR A 186 6.21 -0.44 8.14
CA THR A 186 5.05 -1.34 8.21
C THR A 186 4.11 -1.23 7.02
N VAL A 187 3.80 -2.39 6.44
CA VAL A 187 2.68 -2.51 5.51
C VAL A 187 1.39 -2.42 6.32
N THR A 188 0.73 -1.29 6.17
CA THR A 188 -0.57 -0.99 6.76
C THR A 188 -1.71 -1.48 5.85
N SER A 189 -2.91 -1.56 6.40
CA SER A 189 -4.10 -1.90 5.61
C SER A 189 -4.39 -0.86 4.52
N SER A 190 -4.14 0.44 4.79
CA SER A 190 -4.32 1.52 3.83
C SER A 190 -3.50 1.32 2.56
N LEU A 191 -2.22 0.99 2.71
CA LEU A 191 -1.34 0.73 1.58
C LEU A 191 -1.83 -0.44 0.71
N ILE A 192 -2.36 -1.49 1.34
CA ILE A 192 -2.94 -2.62 0.62
C ILE A 192 -4.17 -2.20 -0.19
N ALA A 193 -5.04 -1.37 0.39
CA ALA A 193 -6.21 -0.86 -0.31
C ALA A 193 -5.84 0.04 -1.50
N GLU A 194 -4.80 0.86 -1.37
CA GLU A 194 -4.30 1.68 -2.47
C GLU A 194 -3.74 0.84 -3.63
N VAL A 195 -3.03 -0.24 -3.34
CA VAL A 195 -2.52 -1.16 -4.36
C VAL A 195 -3.63 -1.99 -4.99
N ALA A 196 -4.69 -2.29 -4.24
CA ALA A 196 -5.86 -3.01 -4.72
C ALA A 196 -6.82 -2.14 -5.55
N LYS A 197 -6.86 -0.82 -5.35
CA LYS A 197 -7.70 0.12 -6.11
C LYS A 197 -7.56 -0.03 -7.64
N PRO A 198 -6.35 0.05 -8.24
CA PRO A 198 -6.19 -0.13 -9.68
C PRO A 198 -6.45 -1.56 -10.17
N LEU A 199 -6.40 -2.56 -9.28
CA LEU A 199 -6.65 -3.97 -9.64
C LEU A 199 -8.13 -4.33 -9.64
N THR A 200 -8.90 -3.69 -8.75
CA THR A 200 -10.32 -3.99 -8.53
C THR A 200 -11.26 -2.93 -9.10
N GLY A 201 -10.76 -1.72 -9.37
CA GLY A 201 -11.58 -0.55 -9.68
C GLY A 201 -12.33 0.03 -8.47
N VAL A 202 -12.20 -0.58 -7.29
CA VAL A 202 -12.94 -0.17 -6.08
C VAL A 202 -12.10 0.85 -5.29
N PRO A 203 -12.68 1.98 -4.85
CA PRO A 203 -11.99 2.98 -4.04
C PRO A 203 -11.39 2.42 -2.74
N SER A 204 -10.25 2.99 -2.31
CA SER A 204 -9.58 2.63 -1.06
C SER A 204 -10.46 2.72 0.19
N PRO A 205 -11.36 3.72 0.39
CA PRO A 205 -12.21 3.74 1.59
C PRO A 205 -13.16 2.53 1.63
N LEU A 206 -13.71 2.09 0.50
CA LEU A 206 -14.60 0.91 0.44
C LEU A 206 -13.86 -0.41 0.63
N LEU A 207 -12.56 -0.45 0.32
CA LEU A 207 -11.72 -1.63 0.54
C LEU A 207 -11.26 -1.77 2.01
N LEU A 208 -11.00 -0.63 2.67
CA LEU A 208 -10.58 -0.58 4.08
C LEU A 208 -11.73 -0.78 5.04
N HIS A 209 -12.82 -0.07 4.80
CA HIS A 209 -14.03 -0.28 5.54
C HIS A 209 -14.59 -1.61 5.05
N SER A 210 -14.61 -2.61 5.94
CA SER A 210 -15.66 -3.61 5.77
C SER A 210 -16.96 -2.80 5.66
N LEU A 211 -17.76 -3.02 4.61
CA LEU A 211 -19.11 -2.44 4.39
C LEU A 211 -20.08 -2.52 5.59
N ARG A 212 -19.58 -2.95 6.76
CA ARG A 212 -20.17 -3.06 8.09
C ARG A 212 -20.26 -1.73 8.84
N MET A 213 -19.51 -0.69 8.47
CA MET A 213 -19.55 0.60 9.17
C MET A 213 -20.28 1.64 8.31
N PRO A 214 -21.24 2.41 8.88
CA PRO A 214 -21.82 3.55 8.20
C PRO A 214 -20.70 4.46 7.71
N ILE A 215 -20.73 4.87 6.45
CA ILE A 215 -19.95 6.03 6.01
C ILE A 215 -20.48 7.20 6.85
N PRO A 216 -19.70 7.75 7.80
CA PRO A 216 -20.20 8.80 8.67
C PRO A 216 -20.60 10.00 7.80
N GLY A 217 -21.82 10.50 8.01
CA GLY A 217 -22.37 11.60 7.23
C GLY A 217 -22.88 11.24 5.83
N LEU A 218 -23.09 9.96 5.49
CA LEU A 218 -23.64 9.58 4.17
C LEU A 218 -25.00 10.23 3.90
N LYS A 219 -25.88 10.24 4.89
CA LYS A 219 -27.21 10.85 4.78
C LYS A 219 -27.09 12.36 4.51
N GLU A 220 -26.28 13.06 5.31
CA GLU A 220 -26.07 14.51 5.20
C GLU A 220 -25.50 14.89 3.83
N LYS A 221 -24.51 14.12 3.33
CA LYS A 221 -23.94 14.33 2.00
C LYS A 221 -24.94 14.10 0.86
N LEU A 222 -25.87 13.17 1.02
CA LEU A 222 -26.93 12.92 0.03
C LEU A 222 -28.02 13.98 0.13
N ASP A 223 -28.42 14.40 1.33
CA ASP A 223 -29.42 15.45 1.57
C ASP A 223 -28.95 16.82 1.03
N GLU A 224 -27.65 17.13 1.11
CA GLU A 224 -27.07 18.35 0.53
C GLU A 224 -27.16 18.39 -1.01
N LYS A 225 -27.08 17.22 -1.65
CA LYS A 225 -27.05 17.10 -3.12
C LYS A 225 -28.43 16.87 -3.73
N CYS A 226 -29.30 16.16 -3.03
CA CYS A 226 -30.64 15.79 -3.48
C CYS A 226 -31.69 16.61 -2.72
N LEU A 227 -32.06 17.77 -3.26
CA LEU A 227 -33.09 18.63 -2.68
C LEU A 227 -34.49 18.03 -2.92
N GLY A 228 -35.14 17.52 -1.87
CA GLY A 228 -36.59 17.22 -1.86
C GLY A 228 -37.00 15.76 -1.66
N ASP A 229 -36.07 14.80 -1.69
CA ASP A 229 -36.37 13.35 -1.61
C ASP A 229 -35.88 12.67 -0.32
N GLU A 230 -36.13 13.31 0.84
CA GLU A 230 -35.69 12.80 2.15
C GLU A 230 -36.14 11.35 2.42
N PHE A 231 -37.34 10.97 1.98
CA PHE A 231 -37.85 9.61 2.15
C PHE A 231 -37.01 8.58 1.37
N ALA A 232 -36.67 8.88 0.11
CA ALA A 232 -35.86 7.99 -0.72
C ALA A 232 -34.45 7.85 -0.16
N VAL A 233 -33.82 8.96 0.23
CA VAL A 233 -32.47 8.97 0.85
C VAL A 233 -32.46 8.11 2.11
N VAL A 234 -33.45 8.27 3.00
CA VAL A 234 -33.54 7.48 4.24
C VAL A 234 -33.71 5.98 3.93
N GLN A 235 -34.53 5.60 2.97
CA GLN A 235 -34.70 4.18 2.60
C GLN A 235 -33.42 3.58 2.03
N ILE A 236 -32.72 4.30 1.15
CA ILE A 236 -31.46 3.84 0.56
C ILE A 236 -30.40 3.69 1.63
N VAL A 237 -30.23 4.69 2.50
CA VAL A 237 -29.29 4.63 3.63
C VAL A 237 -29.66 3.46 4.54
N ASN A 238 -30.93 3.26 4.87
CA ASN A 238 -31.37 2.12 5.69
C ASN A 238 -31.04 0.77 5.05
N VAL A 239 -31.22 0.59 3.74
CA VAL A 239 -30.88 -0.65 3.05
C VAL A 239 -29.36 -0.90 3.08
N LEU A 240 -28.57 0.15 2.83
CA LEU A 240 -27.10 0.09 2.91
C LEU A 240 -26.62 -0.27 4.33
N LEU A 241 -27.30 0.24 5.37
CA LEU A 241 -26.99 -0.02 6.78
C LEU A 241 -27.52 -1.36 7.29
N SER A 242 -28.68 -1.81 6.81
CA SER A 242 -29.34 -3.04 7.27
C SER A 242 -28.65 -4.33 6.81
N ARG A 243 -27.52 -4.20 6.11
CA ARG A 243 -26.80 -5.33 5.56
C ARG A 243 -26.38 -6.28 6.69
N PRO A 244 -26.84 -7.55 6.68
CA PRO A 244 -26.37 -8.53 7.65
C PRO A 244 -24.87 -8.77 7.45
N LYS A 245 -24.19 -9.23 8.52
CA LYS A 245 -22.74 -9.53 8.55
C LYS A 245 -22.27 -10.44 7.40
N GLN A 246 -23.20 -11.12 6.73
CA GLN A 246 -23.01 -12.10 5.68
C GLN A 246 -23.95 -11.77 4.51
N ALA A 247 -23.57 -10.80 3.67
CA ALA A 247 -24.20 -10.66 2.37
C ALA A 247 -23.82 -11.89 1.53
N GLU A 248 -24.81 -12.60 1.00
CA GLU A 248 -24.59 -13.74 0.12
C GLU A 248 -23.80 -13.30 -1.11
N PRO A 249 -22.70 -14.01 -1.48
CA PRO A 249 -21.98 -13.74 -2.71
C PRO A 249 -22.94 -14.00 -3.88
N GLY A 250 -23.36 -12.94 -4.57
CA GLY A 250 -24.33 -13.01 -5.67
C GLY A 250 -25.55 -12.10 -5.51
N ARG A 251 -25.77 -11.48 -4.34
CA ARG A 251 -26.82 -10.45 -4.19
C ARG A 251 -26.29 -9.04 -4.44
N PRO A 252 -27.03 -8.18 -5.18
CA PRO A 252 -26.66 -6.78 -5.34
C PRO A 252 -26.65 -6.05 -3.98
N ILE A 253 -25.94 -4.92 -3.93
CA ILE A 253 -25.81 -4.11 -2.70
C ILE A 253 -27.17 -3.61 -2.22
N GLY A 254 -28.02 -3.22 -3.17
CA GLY A 254 -29.42 -2.89 -2.99
C GLY A 254 -30.09 -2.91 -4.36
N ALA A 255 -31.38 -3.22 -4.38
CA ALA A 255 -32.20 -3.10 -5.57
C ALA A 255 -33.32 -2.12 -5.23
N PHE A 256 -33.38 -1.02 -5.97
CA PHE A 256 -34.35 0.05 -5.77
C PHE A 256 -35.19 0.18 -7.02
N LEU A 257 -36.48 0.41 -6.84
CA LEU A 257 -37.41 0.72 -7.92
C LEU A 257 -38.04 2.07 -7.59
N PHE A 258 -37.73 3.07 -8.41
CA PHE A 258 -38.34 4.39 -8.32
C PHE A 258 -39.59 4.41 -9.19
N LEU A 259 -40.72 4.81 -8.60
CA LEU A 259 -42.01 4.93 -9.27
C LEU A 259 -42.50 6.37 -9.09
N GLY A 260 -43.04 6.97 -10.15
CA GLY A 260 -43.60 8.32 -10.12
C GLY A 260 -44.74 8.48 -11.12
N ALA A 261 -45.49 9.58 -10.99
CA ALA A 261 -46.68 9.84 -11.80
C ALA A 261 -46.37 10.46 -13.17
N ASP A 262 -45.26 11.21 -13.27
CA ASP A 262 -44.80 11.88 -14.49
C ASP A 262 -43.37 11.44 -14.83
N ASP A 263 -43.14 11.06 -16.09
CA ASP A 263 -41.86 10.54 -16.57
C ASP A 263 -40.69 11.51 -16.27
N HIS A 264 -40.91 12.82 -16.43
CA HIS A 264 -39.88 13.85 -16.20
C HIS A 264 -39.47 14.02 -14.74
N VAL A 265 -40.33 13.67 -13.79
CA VAL A 265 -40.03 13.79 -12.36
C VAL A 265 -39.16 12.62 -11.93
N ILE A 266 -39.43 11.42 -12.44
CA ILE A 266 -38.64 10.22 -12.15
C ILE A 266 -37.26 10.31 -12.80
N GLU A 267 -37.20 10.73 -14.07
CA GLU A 267 -35.95 10.88 -14.80
C GLU A 267 -35.01 11.87 -14.10
N ARG A 268 -35.51 13.00 -13.61
CA ARG A 268 -34.62 13.99 -12.98
C ARG A 268 -34.22 13.63 -11.55
N HIS A 269 -35.16 13.21 -10.72
CA HIS A 269 -34.87 12.98 -9.30
C HIS A 269 -34.20 11.61 -9.07
N GLY A 270 -34.64 10.58 -9.79
CA GLY A 270 -34.07 9.24 -9.69
C GLY A 270 -32.64 9.17 -10.24
N VAL A 271 -32.38 9.79 -11.39
CA VAL A 271 -31.02 9.83 -11.97
C VAL A 271 -30.09 10.68 -11.13
N HIS A 272 -30.51 11.88 -10.72
CA HIS A 272 -29.70 12.77 -9.87
C HIS A 272 -29.35 12.13 -8.52
N LEU A 273 -30.27 11.35 -7.94
CA LEU A 273 -30.00 10.57 -6.72
C LEU A 273 -29.02 9.42 -6.98
N ALA A 274 -29.09 8.77 -8.15
CA ALA A 274 -28.15 7.73 -8.54
C ALA A 274 -26.75 8.29 -8.79
N GLU A 275 -26.63 9.45 -9.45
CA GLU A 275 -25.37 10.18 -9.66
C GLU A 275 -24.76 10.60 -8.32
N ALA A 276 -25.54 11.24 -7.44
CA ALA A 276 -25.09 11.64 -6.11
C ALA A 276 -24.64 10.43 -5.26
N LEU A 277 -25.31 9.28 -5.41
CA LEU A 277 -24.92 8.04 -4.74
C LEU A 277 -23.64 7.46 -5.34
N ALA A 278 -23.47 7.49 -6.66
CA ALA A 278 -22.25 7.04 -7.32
C ALA A 278 -21.05 7.89 -6.89
N GLU A 279 -21.20 9.22 -6.87
CA GLU A 279 -20.15 10.14 -6.44
C GLU A 279 -19.80 9.95 -4.95
N THR A 280 -20.79 9.80 -4.08
CA THR A 280 -20.55 9.67 -2.63
C THR A 280 -19.93 8.34 -2.23
N LEU A 281 -20.24 7.25 -2.95
CA LEU A 281 -19.67 5.93 -2.67
C LEU A 281 -18.37 5.66 -3.44
N PHE A 282 -18.29 6.08 -4.69
CA PHE A 282 -17.21 5.72 -5.60
C PHE A 282 -16.26 6.86 -5.96
N GLU A 283 -16.50 8.08 -5.46
CA GLU A 283 -15.71 9.28 -5.76
C GLU A 283 -15.72 9.67 -7.26
N ASP A 284 -16.59 9.05 -8.07
CA ASP A 284 -16.70 9.27 -9.51
C ASP A 284 -18.14 8.99 -9.97
N GLU A 285 -18.77 10.01 -10.57
CA GLU A 285 -20.12 9.94 -11.16
C GLU A 285 -20.15 9.05 -12.40
N ASN A 286 -19.05 8.99 -13.17
CA ASN A 286 -18.99 8.27 -14.44
C ASN A 286 -18.96 6.74 -14.28
N LEU A 287 -18.85 6.25 -13.05
CA LEU A 287 -18.96 4.82 -12.74
C LEU A 287 -20.43 4.33 -12.73
N LEU A 288 -21.39 5.24 -12.90
CA LEU A 288 -22.80 4.89 -13.11
C LEU A 288 -22.98 4.27 -14.51
N ILE A 289 -23.43 3.02 -14.56
CA ILE A 289 -23.79 2.37 -15.82
C ILE A 289 -25.27 2.63 -16.08
N GLU A 290 -25.54 3.53 -17.02
CA GLU A 290 -26.89 3.82 -17.48
C GLU A 290 -27.34 2.81 -18.55
N LEU A 291 -28.49 2.18 -18.33
CA LEU A 291 -29.11 1.26 -19.26
C LEU A 291 -30.51 1.78 -19.59
N ASP A 292 -30.67 2.36 -20.78
CA ASP A 292 -31.97 2.78 -21.27
C ASP A 292 -32.75 1.58 -21.85
N MET A 293 -33.69 1.07 -21.05
CA MET A 293 -34.53 -0.09 -21.38
C MET A 293 -35.68 0.25 -22.33
N CYS A 294 -35.93 1.54 -22.64
CA CYS A 294 -37.00 1.94 -23.57
C CYS A 294 -36.67 1.60 -25.02
N THR A 295 -35.38 1.53 -25.35
CA THR A 295 -34.91 1.34 -26.74
C THR A 295 -34.84 -0.13 -27.19
N THR A 296 -35.06 -1.07 -26.27
CA THR A 296 -34.82 -2.51 -26.51
C THR A 296 -35.99 -3.22 -27.21
N THR A 297 -37.09 -2.53 -27.52
CA THR A 297 -38.19 -3.10 -28.33
C THR A 297 -37.86 -3.01 -29.82
N ARG A 298 -37.02 -3.93 -30.32
CA ARG A 298 -36.87 -4.23 -31.74
C ARG A 298 -36.75 -5.73 -31.99
#